data_AF-K1QN68-F1
#
_entry.id   AF-K1QN68-F1
#
_cell.length_a   1.000
_cell.length_b   1.000
_cell.length_c   1.000
_cell.angle_alpha   90.00
_cell.angle_beta   90.00
_cell.angle_gamma   90.00
#
_symmetry.space_group_name_H-M   'P 1'
#
loop_
_entity.id
_entity.type
_entity.pdbx_description
1 polymer ?
#
loop_
_entity_poly.entity_id
_entity_poly.type
_entity_poly.pdbx_seq_one_letter_code
_entity_poly.pdbx_strand_id
1 'polypeptide(L)'
;MPLEKTTDLEENVLNGNELDRLHFVNTRVRLCGRSMASSDCRLSAVKLRRYSMSAEVVLIHKKDKKKEEAPPPPTKGVYIFPNGDRYDGEYQHGSDGSLERNGYGVHTTTDGSVYEGEWKGDKMNGRGKLTHPSGALYEGEFVNNQFHGQGKYTWKNNSFYEGQFNENKMEGTGQFTDTEGQMWTGTFRYKAAPGLRFELKMN
;
A
#
# COMPACT_ATOMS: atom_id res chain seq x y z
N MET A 1 -30.96 -36.91 54.10
CA MET A 1 -31.52 -35.54 54.27
C MET A 1 -30.71 -34.85 55.37
N PRO A 2 -30.41 -33.54 55.30
CA PRO A 2 -30.85 -32.57 54.30
C PRO A 2 -29.78 -31.60 53.74
N LEU A 3 -30.13 -31.05 52.57
CA LEU A 3 -30.07 -29.63 52.14
C LEU A 3 -28.72 -28.94 51.83
N GLU A 4 -28.45 -28.86 50.52
CA GLU A 4 -28.34 -27.63 49.69
C GLU A 4 -27.82 -26.32 50.32
N LYS A 5 -26.86 -25.69 49.62
CA LYS A 5 -27.12 -24.48 48.83
C LYS A 5 -25.98 -24.17 47.85
N THR A 6 -26.36 -24.09 46.59
CA THR A 6 -25.67 -23.36 45.51
C THR A 6 -25.57 -21.87 45.86
N THR A 7 -24.53 -21.19 45.38
CA THR A 7 -24.64 -19.82 44.86
C THR A 7 -23.47 -19.58 43.90
N ASP A 8 -23.83 -18.86 42.85
CA ASP A 8 -23.19 -18.86 41.55
C ASP A 8 -21.96 -17.97 41.44
N LEU A 9 -21.20 -18.26 40.39
CA LEU A 9 -20.14 -17.43 39.82
C LEU A 9 -20.73 -16.09 39.36
N GLU A 10 -20.22 -14.98 39.87
CA GLU A 10 -20.30 -13.70 39.17
C GLU A 10 -18.89 -13.32 38.69
N GLU A 11 -18.70 -13.46 37.37
CA GLU A 11 -17.60 -12.84 36.63
C GLU A 11 -17.74 -11.32 36.71
N ASN A 12 -16.99 -10.69 37.60
CA ASN A 12 -16.80 -9.24 37.53
C ASN A 12 -15.73 -8.91 36.48
N VAL A 13 -16.20 -8.66 35.26
CA VAL A 13 -15.43 -8.03 34.18
C VAL A 13 -15.13 -6.59 34.60
N LEU A 14 -13.90 -6.33 35.04
CA LEU A 14 -13.44 -4.96 35.27
C LEU A 14 -13.16 -4.29 33.90
N ASN A 15 -14.01 -3.33 33.54
CA ASN A 15 -13.83 -2.47 32.37
C ASN A 15 -12.68 -1.47 32.56
N GLY A 16 -12.03 -1.13 31.44
CA GLY A 16 -10.67 -0.61 31.34
C GLY A 16 -10.32 0.79 31.86
N ASN A 17 -11.01 1.34 32.87
CA ASN A 17 -10.73 2.68 33.41
C ASN A 17 -10.40 2.73 34.92
N GLU A 18 -9.95 1.63 35.53
CA GLU A 18 -9.39 1.63 36.91
C GLU A 18 -7.93 1.13 37.02
N LEU A 19 -7.22 0.97 35.90
CA LEU A 19 -5.82 0.52 35.88
C LEU A 19 -4.79 1.57 36.37
N ASP A 20 -5.20 2.82 36.61
CA ASP A 20 -4.29 3.93 36.95
C ASP A 20 -3.98 4.07 38.46
N ARG A 21 -4.34 3.10 39.31
CA ARG A 21 -4.09 3.17 40.77
C ARG A 21 -3.22 2.05 41.36
N LEU A 22 -2.43 1.33 40.57
CA LEU A 22 -1.37 0.47 41.12
C LEU A 22 0.00 1.17 41.05
N HIS A 23 0.49 1.62 42.22
CA HIS A 23 1.87 2.00 42.41
C HIS A 23 2.80 0.79 42.19
N PHE A 24 3.39 0.70 41.01
CA PHE A 24 4.49 -0.21 40.73
C PHE A 24 5.74 0.30 41.46
N VAL A 25 6.14 -0.35 42.56
CA VAL A 25 7.47 -0.14 43.14
C VAL A 25 8.48 -0.81 42.22
N ASN A 26 9.12 -0.03 41.36
CA ASN A 26 10.23 -0.44 40.51
C ASN A 26 11.47 -0.73 41.38
N THR A 27 11.55 -1.90 42.00
CA THR A 27 12.79 -2.32 42.66
C THR A 27 13.79 -2.79 41.60
N ARG A 28 14.77 -1.95 41.27
CA ARG A 28 15.91 -2.31 40.39
C ARG A 28 16.85 -3.23 41.16
N VAL A 29 17.00 -4.47 40.72
CA VAL A 29 18.07 -5.36 41.20
C VAL A 29 19.22 -5.31 40.20
N ARG A 30 20.39 -4.80 40.62
CA ARG A 30 21.65 -4.95 39.88
C ARG A 30 22.29 -6.28 40.28
N LEU A 31 22.40 -7.20 39.34
CA LEU A 31 23.26 -8.37 39.47
C LEU A 31 24.57 -8.08 38.75
N CYS A 32 25.63 -7.77 39.49
CA CYS A 32 27.00 -7.79 38.98
C CYS A 32 27.61 -9.15 39.32
N GLY A 33 27.59 -10.08 38.37
CA GLY A 33 28.45 -11.25 38.42
C GLY A 33 29.91 -10.82 38.23
N ARG A 34 30.82 -11.33 39.07
CA ARG A 34 32.26 -11.08 38.92
C ARG A 34 32.71 -11.57 37.53
N SER A 35 33.51 -10.74 36.87
CA SER A 35 34.04 -10.88 35.50
C SER A 35 33.12 -10.36 34.38
N MET A 36 33.10 -9.04 34.19
CA MET A 36 32.78 -8.42 32.90
C MET A 36 33.82 -7.35 32.58
N ALA A 37 34.46 -7.48 31.41
CA ALA A 37 34.91 -6.31 30.66
C ALA A 37 33.67 -5.51 30.24
N SER A 38 33.79 -4.20 30.36
CA SER A 38 32.71 -3.22 30.25
C SER A 38 32.11 -3.13 28.85
N SER A 39 30.83 -3.48 28.69
CA SER A 39 29.85 -2.70 27.89
C SER A 39 28.44 -3.31 27.81
N ASP A 40 28.22 -4.58 28.18
CA ASP A 40 26.91 -5.22 28.01
C ASP A 40 26.18 -5.52 29.34
N CYS A 41 25.68 -4.47 30.00
CA CYS A 41 24.63 -4.63 31.00
C CYS A 41 23.25 -4.52 30.33
N ARG A 42 22.62 -5.64 29.97
CA ARG A 42 21.23 -5.64 29.51
C ARG A 42 20.25 -5.58 30.69
N LEU A 43 19.30 -4.64 30.63
CA LEU A 43 18.19 -4.54 31.57
C LEU A 43 17.16 -5.64 31.26
N SER A 44 17.02 -6.62 32.15
CA SER A 44 15.93 -7.59 32.12
C SER A 44 14.89 -7.24 33.17
N ALA A 45 13.63 -7.07 32.77
CA ALA A 45 12.51 -6.85 33.69
C ALA A 45 12.04 -8.21 34.24
N VAL A 46 11.92 -8.33 35.57
CA VAL A 46 11.42 -9.53 36.25
C VAL A 46 9.97 -9.28 36.65
N LYS A 47 9.02 -10.07 36.12
CA LYS A 47 7.62 -10.03 36.58
C LYS A 47 7.41 -11.15 37.59
N LEU A 48 7.32 -10.80 38.88
CA LEU A 48 6.98 -11.76 39.94
C LEU A 48 5.46 -11.81 40.10
N ARG A 49 4.84 -12.95 39.78
CA ARG A 49 3.50 -13.28 40.27
C ARG A 49 3.68 -14.05 41.58
N ARG A 50 3.05 -13.60 42.67
CA ARG A 50 2.92 -14.42 43.90
C ARG A 50 1.63 -15.22 43.79
N TYR A 51 1.72 -16.54 43.79
CA TYR A 51 0.95 -17.43 44.68
C TYR A 51 1.42 -18.88 44.49
N SER A 52 1.67 -19.57 45.61
CA SER A 52 2.04 -21.00 45.75
C SER A 52 3.45 -21.43 45.30
N MET A 53 4.00 -22.38 46.04
CA MET A 53 5.41 -22.80 46.08
C MET A 53 5.95 -23.35 44.75
N SER A 54 6.62 -22.51 43.98
CA SER A 54 7.81 -22.76 43.13
C SER A 54 7.86 -21.66 42.07
N ALA A 55 8.78 -20.70 42.23
CA ALA A 55 8.95 -19.64 41.26
C ALA A 55 9.92 -20.10 40.18
N GLU A 56 9.43 -20.44 38.99
CA GLU A 56 10.28 -20.61 37.81
C GLU A 56 10.59 -19.25 37.17
N VAL A 57 11.88 -18.98 36.96
CA VAL A 57 12.34 -17.78 36.25
C VAL A 57 12.21 -18.03 34.75
N VAL A 58 11.12 -17.54 34.15
CA VAL A 58 10.95 -17.58 32.69
C VAL A 58 11.72 -16.42 32.06
N LEU A 59 12.86 -16.71 31.43
CA LEU A 59 13.63 -15.75 30.64
C LEU A 59 12.91 -15.45 29.32
N ILE A 60 12.15 -14.36 29.29
CA ILE A 60 11.50 -13.87 28.08
C ILE A 60 12.58 -13.20 27.20
N HIS A 61 13.05 -13.90 26.18
CA HIS A 61 13.88 -13.31 25.14
C HIS A 61 13.02 -12.33 24.34
N LYS A 62 13.22 -11.02 24.55
CA LYS A 62 12.68 -10.02 23.63
C LYS A 62 13.35 -10.25 22.27
N LYS A 63 12.59 -10.76 21.30
CA LYS A 63 13.02 -10.74 19.89
C LYS A 63 13.32 -9.29 19.54
N ASP A 64 14.59 -9.00 19.27
CA ASP A 64 15.00 -7.72 18.73
C ASP A 64 14.20 -7.51 17.44
N LYS A 65 13.35 -6.48 17.40
CA LYS A 65 12.72 -6.03 16.16
C LYS A 65 13.88 -5.65 15.23
N LYS A 66 14.14 -6.45 14.19
CA LYS A 66 15.02 -6.03 13.10
C LYS A 66 14.55 -4.64 12.68
N LYS A 67 15.42 -3.66 12.85
CA LYS A 67 15.22 -2.32 12.32
C LYS A 67 15.09 -2.51 10.81
N GLU A 68 13.88 -2.39 10.30
CA GLU A 68 13.62 -2.39 8.86
C GLU A 68 14.31 -1.14 8.34
N GLU A 69 15.54 -1.33 7.85
CA GLU A 69 16.28 -0.26 7.18
C GLU A 69 15.42 0.19 6.02
N ALA A 70 15.19 1.50 5.93
CA ALA A 70 14.46 2.07 4.81
C ALA A 70 15.10 1.55 3.52
N PRO A 71 14.30 1.14 2.52
CA PRO A 71 14.84 0.63 1.27
C PRO A 71 15.87 1.64 0.72
N PRO A 72 16.96 1.15 0.12
CA PRO A 72 17.96 2.03 -0.47
C PRO A 72 17.26 3.03 -1.41
N PRO A 73 17.70 4.30 -1.45
CA PRO A 73 17.08 5.30 -2.30
C PRO A 73 17.04 4.78 -3.75
N PRO A 74 15.92 4.99 -4.46
CA PRO A 74 15.81 4.54 -5.84
C PRO A 74 16.90 5.20 -6.68
N THR A 75 17.55 4.40 -7.53
CA THR A 75 18.59 4.92 -8.41
C THR A 75 17.90 5.64 -9.57
N LYS A 76 18.34 6.84 -9.94
CA LYS A 76 17.74 7.64 -11.02
C LYS A 76 18.70 7.79 -12.18
N GLY A 77 18.18 7.78 -13.41
CA GLY A 77 19.00 8.03 -14.58
C GLY A 77 18.24 7.92 -15.91
N VAL A 78 18.98 8.19 -16.97
CA VAL A 78 18.50 8.11 -18.36
C VAL A 78 19.04 6.83 -18.98
N TYR A 79 18.16 6.03 -19.57
CA TYR A 79 18.49 4.81 -20.29
C TYR A 79 17.95 4.87 -21.71
N ILE A 80 18.79 4.54 -22.69
CA ILE A 80 18.39 4.36 -24.09
C ILE A 80 18.37 2.87 -24.38
N PHE A 81 17.18 2.33 -24.66
CA PHE A 81 17.00 0.92 -24.97
C PHE A 81 17.59 0.58 -26.33
N PRO A 82 17.92 -0.71 -26.58
CA PRO A 82 18.40 -1.16 -27.89
C PRO A 82 17.44 -0.86 -29.05
N ASN A 83 16.13 -0.76 -28.79
CA ASN A 83 15.12 -0.37 -29.78
C ASN A 83 15.05 1.15 -30.03
N GLY A 84 15.88 1.94 -29.34
CA GLY A 84 15.92 3.40 -29.43
C GLY A 84 14.99 4.13 -28.44
N ASP A 85 14.17 3.41 -27.68
CA ASP A 85 13.30 4.05 -26.68
C ASP A 85 14.13 4.75 -25.60
N ARG A 86 13.63 5.87 -25.09
CA ARG A 86 14.26 6.63 -24.01
C ARG A 86 13.46 6.49 -22.73
N TYR A 87 14.12 6.09 -21.65
CA TYR A 87 13.59 6.15 -20.30
C TYR A 87 14.37 7.13 -19.44
N ASP A 88 13.66 7.90 -18.62
CA ASP A 88 14.20 8.86 -17.68
C ASP A 88 13.45 8.70 -16.36
N GLY A 89 14.09 8.10 -15.37
CA GLY A 89 13.39 7.76 -14.13
C GLY A 89 14.15 6.88 -13.18
N GLU A 90 13.39 6.33 -12.25
CA GLU A 90 13.86 5.45 -11.19
C GLU A 90 14.03 4.00 -11.69
N TYR A 91 15.07 3.33 -11.22
CA TYR A 91 15.35 1.93 -11.55
C TYR A 91 15.97 1.19 -10.38
N GLN A 92 15.87 -0.14 -10.46
CA GLN A 92 16.50 -1.08 -9.54
C GLN A 92 17.39 -2.05 -10.31
N HIS A 93 18.39 -2.59 -9.62
CA HIS A 93 19.20 -3.68 -10.16
C HIS A 93 18.55 -5.03 -9.81
N GLY A 94 18.34 -5.87 -10.81
CA GLY A 94 18.01 -7.28 -10.65
C GLY A 94 19.19 -8.07 -10.05
N SER A 95 18.90 -9.26 -9.53
CA SER A 95 19.93 -10.15 -8.96
C SER A 95 20.97 -10.63 -9.98
N ASP A 96 20.64 -10.58 -11.26
CA ASP A 96 21.50 -10.87 -12.41
C ASP A 96 22.26 -9.63 -12.94
N GLY A 97 22.11 -8.49 -12.29
CA GLY A 97 22.69 -7.21 -12.70
C GLY A 97 21.88 -6.47 -13.77
N SER A 98 20.72 -6.99 -14.18
CA SER A 98 19.79 -6.28 -15.07
C SER A 98 19.29 -4.98 -14.45
N LEU A 99 18.92 -4.02 -15.31
CA LEU A 99 18.27 -2.78 -14.90
C LEU A 99 16.77 -2.95 -15.14
N GLU A 100 15.97 -2.77 -14.09
CA GLU A 100 14.50 -2.81 -14.17
C GLU A 100 13.94 -1.44 -13.80
N ARG A 101 13.03 -0.89 -14.62
CA ARG A 101 12.30 0.33 -14.28
C ARG A 101 11.44 0.10 -13.04
N ASN A 102 11.55 0.98 -12.06
CA ASN A 102 10.86 0.87 -10.79
C ASN A 102 10.72 2.24 -10.12
N GLY A 103 9.57 2.57 -9.53
CA GLY A 103 9.31 3.92 -9.03
C GLY A 103 8.81 4.83 -10.15
N TYR A 104 9.05 6.15 -10.05
CA TYR A 104 8.52 7.09 -11.03
C TYR A 104 9.45 7.28 -12.23
N GLY A 105 8.91 7.39 -13.44
CA GLY A 105 9.70 7.71 -14.62
C GLY A 105 8.90 7.96 -15.90
N VAL A 106 9.60 8.50 -16.89
CA VAL A 106 9.07 8.83 -18.23
C VAL A 106 9.69 7.90 -19.27
N HIS A 107 8.86 7.14 -19.99
CA HIS A 107 9.27 6.33 -21.14
C HIS A 107 8.73 6.96 -22.42
N THR A 108 9.63 7.32 -23.33
CA THR A 108 9.31 7.81 -24.67
C THR A 108 9.71 6.74 -25.67
N THR A 109 8.74 6.21 -26.39
CA THR A 109 9.00 5.22 -27.43
C THR A 109 9.41 5.91 -28.74
N THR A 110 10.11 5.18 -29.60
CA THR A 110 10.52 5.68 -30.92
C THR A 110 9.33 5.96 -31.86
N ASP A 111 8.19 5.29 -31.66
CA ASP A 111 6.92 5.57 -32.34
C ASP A 111 6.18 6.81 -31.80
N GLY A 112 6.69 7.43 -30.73
CA GLY A 112 6.20 8.68 -30.16
C GLY A 112 5.19 8.53 -29.03
N SER A 113 4.94 7.31 -28.54
CA SER A 113 4.14 7.11 -27.33
C SER A 113 4.93 7.57 -26.11
N VAL A 114 4.28 8.26 -25.18
CA VAL A 114 4.90 8.76 -23.95
C VAL A 114 4.11 8.26 -22.75
N TYR A 115 4.76 7.49 -21.88
CA TYR A 115 4.24 7.17 -20.56
C TYR A 115 5.00 7.96 -19.50
N GLU A 116 4.27 8.61 -18.60
CA GLU A 116 4.79 9.30 -17.42
C GLU A 116 4.04 8.78 -16.20
N GLY A 117 4.72 8.09 -15.28
CA GLY A 117 4.03 7.51 -14.13
C GLY A 117 4.87 6.51 -13.33
N GLU A 118 4.16 5.75 -12.52
CA GLU A 118 4.71 4.73 -11.63
C GLU A 118 5.02 3.41 -12.38
N TRP A 119 6.19 2.85 -12.09
CA TRP A 119 6.73 1.61 -12.65
C TRP A 119 6.97 0.60 -11.54
N LYS A 120 6.77 -0.68 -11.85
CA LYS A 120 7.14 -1.80 -10.98
C LYS A 120 7.59 -2.98 -11.83
N GLY A 121 8.88 -3.30 -11.76
CA GLY A 121 9.48 -4.43 -12.49
C GLY A 121 9.20 -4.34 -13.99
N ASP A 122 9.59 -3.21 -14.60
CA ASP A 122 9.40 -2.92 -16.03
C ASP A 122 7.96 -2.83 -16.53
N LYS A 123 6.98 -2.76 -15.63
CA LYS A 123 5.57 -2.57 -15.98
C LYS A 123 5.05 -1.25 -15.43
N MET A 124 4.23 -0.56 -16.22
CA MET A 124 3.39 0.54 -15.75
C MET A 124 2.48 -0.02 -14.64
N ASN A 125 2.56 0.57 -13.44
CA ASN A 125 1.91 0.06 -12.24
C ASN A 125 1.73 1.17 -11.22
N GLY A 126 0.49 1.50 -10.83
CA GLY A 126 0.18 2.70 -10.05
C GLY A 126 -0.40 3.79 -10.95
N ARG A 127 -0.32 5.07 -10.55
CA ARG A 127 -0.85 6.18 -11.33
C ARG A 127 0.10 6.59 -12.44
N GLY A 128 -0.47 6.96 -13.58
CA GLY A 128 0.30 7.48 -14.69
C GLY A 128 -0.54 8.11 -15.79
N LYS A 129 0.18 8.59 -16.80
CA LYS A 129 -0.32 9.27 -17.98
C LYS A 129 0.30 8.63 -19.22
N LEU A 130 -0.53 8.05 -20.09
CA LEU A 130 -0.09 7.49 -21.38
C LEU A 130 -0.65 8.33 -22.53
N THR A 131 0.25 9.02 -23.23
CA THR A 131 -0.07 9.80 -24.44
C THR A 131 0.31 8.99 -25.67
N HIS A 132 -0.65 8.78 -26.56
CA HIS A 132 -0.43 8.10 -27.83
C HIS A 132 -0.06 9.10 -28.95
N PRO A 133 0.70 8.68 -29.97
CA PRO A 133 1.01 9.51 -31.15
C PRO A 133 -0.24 9.98 -31.90
N SER A 134 -1.34 9.24 -31.78
CA SER A 134 -2.64 9.60 -32.36
C SER A 134 -3.27 10.85 -31.72
N GLY A 135 -2.78 11.29 -30.56
CA GLY A 135 -3.38 12.32 -29.72
C GLY A 135 -4.37 11.76 -28.67
N ALA A 136 -4.62 10.45 -28.67
CA ALA A 136 -5.37 9.82 -27.58
C ALA A 136 -4.55 9.81 -26.29
N LEU A 137 -5.22 9.92 -25.15
CA LEU A 137 -4.60 10.06 -23.85
C LEU A 137 -5.34 9.23 -22.80
N TYR A 138 -4.60 8.57 -21.93
CA TYR A 138 -5.15 7.99 -20.70
C TYR A 138 -4.43 8.56 -19.48
N GLU A 139 -5.20 8.97 -18.47
CA GLU A 139 -4.73 9.42 -17.16
C GLU A 139 -5.46 8.62 -16.08
N GLY A 140 -4.77 7.81 -15.30
CA GLY A 140 -5.43 6.93 -14.33
C GLY A 140 -4.52 5.89 -13.71
N GLU A 141 -5.13 4.85 -13.16
CA GLU A 141 -4.42 3.73 -12.55
C GLU A 141 -4.01 2.67 -13.59
N PHE A 142 -2.84 2.07 -13.37
CA PHE A 142 -2.27 1.02 -14.18
C PHE A 142 -1.98 -0.20 -13.33
N VAL A 143 -2.25 -1.39 -13.89
CA VAL A 143 -1.82 -2.66 -13.33
C VAL A 143 -1.22 -3.50 -14.45
N ASN A 144 0.08 -3.81 -14.34
CA ASN A 144 0.79 -4.65 -15.30
C ASN A 144 0.63 -4.18 -16.77
N ASN A 145 0.91 -2.90 -17.04
CA ASN A 145 0.77 -2.28 -18.37
C ASN A 145 -0.66 -2.08 -18.87
N GLN A 146 -1.68 -2.29 -18.03
CA GLN A 146 -3.08 -2.15 -18.43
C GLN A 146 -3.77 -1.05 -17.64
N PHE A 147 -4.65 -0.29 -18.29
CA PHE A 147 -5.56 0.63 -17.60
C PHE A 147 -6.43 -0.16 -16.63
N HIS A 148 -6.54 0.34 -15.41
CA HIS A 148 -7.25 -0.30 -14.31
C HIS A 148 -7.82 0.77 -13.38
N GLY A 149 -8.67 0.38 -12.43
CA GLY A 149 -9.17 1.29 -11.39
C GLY A 149 -9.88 2.52 -11.95
N GLN A 150 -9.71 3.68 -11.30
CA GLN A 150 -10.24 4.94 -11.82
C GLN A 150 -9.32 5.53 -12.88
N GLY A 151 -9.90 6.08 -13.94
CA GLY A 151 -9.14 6.82 -14.94
C GLY A 151 -10.00 7.65 -15.88
N LYS A 152 -9.32 8.41 -16.73
CA LYS A 152 -9.89 9.22 -17.79
C LYS A 152 -9.21 8.86 -19.11
N TYR A 153 -10.00 8.43 -20.08
CA TYR A 153 -9.55 8.22 -21.45
C TYR A 153 -10.09 9.33 -22.34
N THR A 154 -9.21 10.11 -22.95
CA THR A 154 -9.53 11.17 -23.90
C THR A 154 -9.18 10.71 -25.31
N TRP A 155 -10.18 10.68 -26.20
CA TRP A 155 -9.98 10.36 -27.60
C TRP A 155 -9.41 11.58 -28.36
N LYS A 156 -8.84 11.33 -29.55
CA LYS A 156 -8.27 12.38 -30.43
C LYS A 156 -9.23 13.54 -30.72
N ASN A 157 -10.53 13.28 -30.76
CA ASN A 157 -11.57 14.28 -31.02
C ASN A 157 -11.93 15.12 -29.78
N ASN A 158 -11.24 14.93 -28.64
CA ASN A 158 -11.51 15.53 -27.33
C ASN A 158 -12.77 15.04 -26.60
N SER A 159 -13.54 14.10 -27.16
CA SER A 159 -14.47 13.34 -26.33
C SER A 159 -13.69 12.54 -25.28
N PHE A 160 -14.29 12.26 -24.13
CA PHE A 160 -13.64 11.51 -23.08
C PHE A 160 -14.60 10.68 -22.25
N TYR A 161 -14.07 9.62 -21.66
CA TYR A 161 -14.72 8.81 -20.64
C TYR A 161 -13.94 8.95 -19.34
N GLU A 162 -14.64 9.17 -18.24
CA GLU A 162 -14.09 9.20 -16.90
C GLU A 162 -14.85 8.20 -16.02
N GLY A 163 -14.13 7.27 -15.42
CA GLY A 163 -14.71 6.24 -14.58
C GLY A 163 -13.82 5.02 -14.45
N GLN A 164 -14.46 3.90 -14.19
CA GLN A 164 -13.79 2.66 -13.86
C GLN A 164 -13.28 1.90 -15.11
N PHE A 165 -12.10 1.31 -14.98
CA PHE A 165 -11.40 0.50 -15.98
C PHE A 165 -10.97 -0.85 -15.42
N ASN A 166 -10.97 -1.86 -16.27
CA ASN A 166 -10.43 -3.18 -15.98
C ASN A 166 -9.80 -3.78 -17.24
N GLU A 167 -8.51 -4.09 -17.20
CA GLU A 167 -7.76 -4.67 -18.32
C GLU A 167 -7.96 -3.90 -19.64
N ASN A 168 -7.75 -2.59 -19.60
CA ASN A 168 -7.94 -1.66 -20.73
C ASN A 168 -9.39 -1.44 -21.19
N LYS A 169 -10.38 -1.97 -20.48
CA LYS A 169 -11.80 -1.85 -20.85
C LYS A 169 -12.52 -0.94 -19.86
N MET A 170 -13.37 -0.05 -20.37
CA MET A 170 -14.33 0.68 -19.54
C MET A 170 -15.29 -0.32 -18.88
N GLU A 171 -15.40 -0.28 -17.56
CA GLU A 171 -16.22 -1.20 -16.78
C GLU A 171 -16.79 -0.50 -15.56
N GLY A 172 -18.05 -0.76 -15.18
CA GLY A 172 -18.65 -0.17 -13.98
C GLY A 172 -19.26 1.20 -14.24
N THR A 173 -19.33 2.04 -13.20
CA THR A 173 -19.94 3.38 -13.32
C THR A 173 -18.97 4.39 -13.92
N GLY A 174 -19.46 5.24 -14.82
CA GLY A 174 -18.66 6.32 -15.39
C GLY A 174 -19.50 7.40 -16.08
N GLN A 175 -18.80 8.38 -16.63
CA GLN A 175 -19.33 9.48 -17.41
C GLN A 175 -18.63 9.53 -18.76
N PHE A 176 -19.40 9.61 -19.83
CA PHE A 176 -18.90 9.94 -21.16
C PHE A 176 -19.29 11.38 -21.50
N THR A 177 -18.36 12.15 -22.03
CA THR A 177 -18.60 13.50 -22.57
C THR A 177 -18.20 13.51 -24.04
N ASP A 178 -19.11 13.95 -24.91
CA ASP A 178 -18.83 14.03 -26.34
C ASP A 178 -18.06 15.32 -26.71
N THR A 179 -17.87 15.54 -28.01
CA THR A 179 -17.18 16.72 -28.53
C THR A 179 -17.96 18.03 -28.36
N GLU A 180 -19.27 17.95 -28.10
CA GLU A 180 -20.15 19.10 -27.87
C GLU A 180 -20.31 19.42 -26.38
N GLY A 181 -19.68 18.62 -25.50
CA GLY A 181 -19.76 18.78 -24.05
C GLY A 181 -21.07 18.24 -23.47
N GLN A 182 -21.83 17.46 -24.25
CA GLN A 182 -22.97 16.68 -23.78
C GLN A 182 -22.46 15.54 -22.90
N MET A 183 -23.19 15.21 -21.84
CA MET A 183 -22.74 14.24 -20.83
C MET A 183 -23.72 13.08 -20.69
N TRP A 184 -23.18 11.87 -20.62
CA TRP A 184 -23.92 10.64 -20.38
C TRP A 184 -23.33 9.90 -19.19
N THR A 185 -24.18 9.55 -18.23
CA THR A 185 -23.76 8.79 -17.04
C THR A 185 -24.45 7.43 -17.00
N GLY A 186 -23.76 6.42 -16.46
CA GLY A 186 -24.35 5.11 -16.26
C GLY A 186 -23.33 4.01 -16.11
N THR A 187 -23.76 2.78 -16.40
CA THR A 187 -22.91 1.59 -16.29
C THR A 187 -22.35 1.22 -17.66
N PHE A 188 -21.02 1.15 -17.75
CA PHE A 188 -20.27 0.73 -18.91
C PHE A 188 -19.81 -0.72 -18.74
N ARG A 189 -19.86 -1.48 -19.82
CA ARG A 189 -19.45 -2.89 -19.90
C ARG A 189 -18.78 -3.14 -21.23
N TYR A 190 -17.52 -2.75 -21.37
CA TYR A 190 -16.68 -2.91 -22.56
C TYR A 190 -17.35 -2.52 -23.90
N LYS A 191 -18.21 -3.39 -24.45
CA LYS A 191 -18.96 -3.21 -25.70
C LYS A 191 -20.38 -2.63 -25.54
N ALA A 192 -20.86 -2.44 -24.32
CA ALA A 192 -22.22 -1.97 -24.05
C ALA A 192 -22.25 -0.94 -22.93
N ALA A 193 -23.21 -0.03 -22.99
CA ALA A 193 -23.50 0.93 -21.93
C ALA A 193 -25.01 0.95 -21.66
N PRO A 194 -25.56 -0.08 -21.00
CA PRO A 194 -26.99 -0.18 -20.79
C PRO A 194 -27.49 0.91 -19.84
N GLY A 195 -28.55 1.59 -20.23
CA GLY A 195 -29.23 2.56 -19.37
C GLY A 195 -28.46 3.86 -19.14
N LEU A 196 -27.62 4.28 -20.10
CA LEU A 196 -27.01 5.61 -20.06
C LEU A 196 -28.11 6.68 -19.95
N ARG A 197 -27.87 7.64 -19.06
CA ARG A 197 -28.74 8.80 -18.83
C ARG A 197 -28.04 10.02 -19.38
N PHE A 198 -28.73 10.71 -20.27
CA PHE A 198 -28.31 12.02 -20.75
C PHE A 198 -28.49 13.06 -19.64
N GLU A 199 -27.47 13.86 -19.38
CA GLU A 199 -27.50 14.91 -18.38
C GLU A 199 -27.76 16.26 -19.07
N LEU A 200 -28.96 16.80 -18.84
CA LEU A 200 -29.35 18.12 -19.34
C LEU A 200 -28.63 19.19 -18.51
N LYS A 201 -27.70 19.92 -19.14
CA LYS A 201 -27.17 21.17 -18.58
C LYS A 201 -28.31 22.19 -18.61
N MET A 202 -28.89 22.47 -17.44
CA MET A 202 -29.83 23.57 -17.26
C MET A 202 -28.99 24.83 -17.01
N ASN A 203 -28.95 25.72 -18.00
CA ASN A 203 -28.21 26.98 -17.95
C ASN A 203 -28.88 28.00 -17.04
#